data_AF-A0A4Y2F954-F1
#
_entry.id   AF-A0A4Y2F954-F1
#
_cell.length_a   1.000
_cell.length_b   1.000
_cell.length_c   1.000
_cell.angle_alpha   90.00
_cell.angle_beta   90.00
_cell.angle_gamma   90.00
#
_symmetry.space_group_name_H-M   'P 1'
#
loop_
_entity.id
_entity.type
_entity.pdbx_description
1 polymer ?
#
loop_
_entity_poly.entity_id
_entity_poly.type
_entity_poly.pdbx_seq_one_letter_code
_entity_poly.pdbx_strand_id
1 'polypeptide(L)'
;MESRFPAMLVLWLGREFYRDHKQAHHCQAPPRPLRQGIVKLLYKRALERILVYAAPAWWTGSALQRVKATSIQRQVLLALSGAFRTTSTKALQVCCGVEPIDLVLDMEVAWYSIKNHQENVSLFGTLFEGSKMEHCTHKWHHPGHLTPVHWDGQQPDAPLSIYTDESKLDGRVGAPFLVYHHNLVEEHQYRLSDHCSVFQAETVALQREIVWKRQNAPNEDCHIFSGSMSALMSLQNHLIKNSQVQSTRQLFDASISLH
;
A
#
# COMPACT_ATOMS: atom_id res chain seq x y z
N MET A 1 30.38 -12.20 5.75
CA MET A 1 30.81 -11.59 4.48
C MET A 1 30.29 -10.16 4.44
N GLU A 2 31.14 -9.20 4.80
CA GLU A 2 30.80 -7.77 4.80
C GLU A 2 30.62 -7.28 3.35
N SER A 3 29.37 -7.03 2.96
CA SER A 3 29.04 -6.45 1.66
C SER A 3 29.44 -4.96 1.63
N ARG A 4 30.70 -4.69 1.22
CA ARG A 4 31.24 -3.34 0.97
C ARG A 4 30.59 -2.59 -0.21
N PHE A 5 29.52 -3.12 -0.79
CA PHE A 5 29.02 -2.70 -2.11
C PHE A 5 27.87 -1.67 -2.18
N PRO A 6 27.40 -1.02 -1.09
CA PRO A 6 26.67 0.25 -1.22
C PRO A 6 27.44 1.48 -0.73
N ALA A 7 28.44 1.33 0.15
CA ALA A 7 29.15 2.47 0.74
C ALA A 7 30.00 3.24 -0.29
N MET A 8 30.65 2.53 -1.23
CA MET A 8 31.51 3.16 -2.22
C MET A 8 30.73 3.92 -3.29
N LEU A 9 29.56 3.44 -3.72
CA LEU A 9 28.73 4.13 -4.70
C LEU A 9 28.11 5.41 -4.11
N VAL A 10 27.69 5.37 -2.85
CA VAL A 10 27.17 6.53 -2.11
C VAL A 10 28.27 7.56 -1.84
N LEU A 11 29.48 7.13 -1.47
CA LEU A 11 30.63 8.02 -1.30
C LEU A 11 31.14 8.59 -2.63
N TRP A 12 31.06 7.83 -3.72
CA TRP A 12 31.47 8.27 -5.05
C TRP A 12 30.49 9.30 -5.63
N LEU A 13 29.18 9.02 -5.61
CA LEU A 13 28.16 9.99 -6.03
C LEU A 13 28.17 11.26 -5.15
N GLY A 14 28.38 11.11 -3.84
CA GLY A 14 28.54 12.25 -2.94
C GLY A 14 29.81 13.08 -3.21
N ARG A 15 30.93 12.43 -3.57
CA ARG A 15 32.18 13.12 -3.92
C ARG A 15 32.12 13.81 -5.27
N GLU A 16 31.54 13.19 -6.29
CA GLU A 16 31.44 13.79 -7.63
C GLU A 16 30.48 15.00 -7.61
N PHE A 17 29.35 14.88 -6.91
CA PHE A 17 28.43 16.01 -6.69
C PHE A 17 29.09 17.16 -5.90
N TYR A 18 29.96 16.85 -4.94
CA TYR A 18 30.71 17.84 -4.17
C TYR A 18 31.85 18.50 -4.97
N ARG A 19 32.46 17.78 -5.91
CA ARG A 19 33.56 18.27 -6.75
C ARG A 19 33.08 19.33 -7.75
N ASP A 20 31.95 19.09 -8.41
CA ASP A 20 31.34 20.06 -9.33
C ASP A 20 30.82 21.31 -8.60
N HIS A 21 30.34 21.16 -7.36
CA HIS A 21 29.84 22.30 -6.60
C HIS A 21 30.95 23.22 -6.08
N LYS A 22 32.19 22.72 -5.89
CA LYS A 22 33.32 23.51 -5.40
C LYS A 22 33.87 24.50 -6.43
N GLN A 23 33.73 24.19 -7.73
CA GLN A 23 34.15 25.09 -8.82
C GLN A 23 33.23 26.31 -8.99
N ALA A 24 32.03 26.31 -8.38
CA ALA A 24 31.06 27.41 -8.50
C ALA A 24 31.15 28.48 -7.39
N HIS A 25 32.05 28.33 -6.41
CA HIS A 25 32.15 29.26 -5.26
C HIS A 25 33.17 30.38 -5.53
N HIS A 26 32.76 31.36 -6.34
CA HIS A 26 33.37 32.70 -6.29
C HIS A 26 32.36 33.86 -6.20
N CYS A 27 31.05 33.62 -6.23
CA CYS A 27 30.05 34.67 -5.99
C CYS A 27 28.85 34.12 -5.21
N GLN A 28 28.57 34.71 -4.05
CA GLN A 28 27.33 34.53 -3.29
C GLN A 28 26.15 35.11 -4.08
N ALA A 29 25.46 34.27 -4.84
CA ALA A 29 24.12 34.58 -5.34
C ALA A 29 23.14 33.53 -4.79
N PRO A 30 21.94 33.91 -4.33
CA PRO A 30 20.94 32.94 -3.87
C PRO A 30 20.61 31.96 -5.01
N PRO A 31 20.53 30.65 -4.75
CA PRO A 31 20.23 29.67 -5.79
C PRO A 31 18.86 29.99 -6.40
N ARG A 32 18.82 30.18 -7.74
CA ARG A 32 17.58 30.51 -8.46
C ARG A 32 16.50 29.44 -8.19
N PRO A 33 15.20 29.81 -8.07
CA PRO A 33 14.11 28.90 -7.71
C PRO A 33 14.03 27.63 -8.58
N LEU A 34 14.25 27.78 -9.90
CA LEU A 34 14.23 26.69 -10.89
C LEU A 34 15.32 25.63 -10.62
N ARG A 35 16.47 26.04 -10.07
CA ARG A 35 17.60 25.14 -9.78
C ARG A 35 17.32 24.32 -8.51
N GLN A 36 16.65 24.90 -7.52
CA GLN A 36 16.31 24.21 -6.27
C GLN A 36 15.31 23.07 -6.51
N GLY A 37 14.30 23.29 -7.38
CA GLY A 37 13.33 22.26 -7.75
C GLY A 37 13.98 21.02 -8.40
N ILE A 38 14.92 21.22 -9.32
CA ILE A 38 15.64 20.12 -10.00
C ILE A 38 16.50 19.34 -9.01
N VAL A 39 17.24 20.02 -8.14
CA VAL A 39 18.07 19.32 -7.14
C VAL A 39 17.20 18.55 -6.15
N LYS A 40 16.03 19.09 -5.75
CA LYS A 40 15.11 18.42 -4.84
C LYS A 40 14.51 17.18 -5.51
N LEU A 41 14.20 17.29 -6.80
CA LEU A 41 13.75 16.16 -7.62
C LEU A 41 14.82 15.08 -7.71
N LEU A 42 16.08 15.44 -8.01
CA LEU A 42 17.20 14.48 -8.07
C LEU A 42 17.43 13.80 -6.73
N TYR A 43 17.37 14.55 -5.63
CA TYR A 43 17.46 13.99 -4.29
C TYR A 43 16.37 12.94 -4.04
N LYS A 44 15.10 13.32 -4.25
CA LYS A 44 13.96 12.44 -3.97
C LYS A 44 13.86 11.23 -4.91
N ARG A 45 14.15 11.42 -6.19
CA ARG A 45 13.98 10.38 -7.22
C ARG A 45 15.21 9.49 -7.38
N ALA A 46 16.41 9.98 -7.12
CA ALA A 46 17.65 9.21 -7.28
C ALA A 46 18.30 8.88 -5.95
N LEU A 47 18.79 9.88 -5.21
CA LEU A 47 19.64 9.61 -4.03
C LEU A 47 18.88 8.90 -2.91
N GLU A 48 17.69 9.38 -2.56
CA GLU A 48 16.85 8.75 -1.54
C GLU A 48 16.52 7.30 -1.95
N ARG A 49 16.11 7.07 -3.20
CA ARG A 49 15.80 5.73 -3.72
C ARG A 49 17.00 4.77 -3.65
N ILE A 50 18.20 5.23 -3.97
CA ILE A 50 19.44 4.44 -3.83
C ILE A 50 19.69 4.05 -2.37
N LEU A 51 19.48 4.98 -1.43
CA LEU A 51 19.66 4.71 -0.01
C LEU A 51 18.61 3.70 0.49
N VAL A 52 17.34 3.89 0.15
CA VAL A 52 16.26 3.06 0.73
C VAL A 52 16.11 1.70 0.07
N TYR A 53 16.55 1.52 -1.18
CA TYR A 53 16.31 0.29 -1.96
C TYR A 53 16.70 -1.00 -1.25
N ALA A 54 17.86 -1.02 -0.61
CA ALA A 54 18.36 -2.18 0.13
C ALA A 54 18.30 -1.99 1.65
N ALA A 55 17.61 -0.96 2.15
CA ALA A 55 17.55 -0.66 3.59
C ALA A 55 17.20 -1.89 4.46
N PRO A 56 16.24 -2.75 4.08
CA PRO A 56 15.93 -3.95 4.86
C PRO A 56 17.11 -4.90 5.09
N ALA A 57 18.13 -4.87 4.23
CA ALA A 57 19.29 -5.74 4.34
C ALA A 57 20.44 -5.16 5.20
N TRP A 58 20.51 -3.84 5.39
CA TRP A 58 21.68 -3.20 6.03
C TRP A 58 21.34 -2.17 7.11
N TRP A 59 20.13 -1.64 7.14
CA TRP A 59 19.71 -0.62 8.11
C TRP A 59 19.26 -1.27 9.42
N THR A 60 19.89 -0.89 10.53
CA THR A 60 19.57 -1.38 11.88
C THR A 60 19.13 -0.27 12.84
N GLY A 61 19.06 0.98 12.36
CA GLY A 61 18.72 2.14 13.19
C GLY A 61 19.80 2.53 14.21
N SER A 62 21.00 1.94 14.14
CA SER A 62 22.09 2.26 15.07
C SER A 62 22.49 3.75 15.01
N ALA A 63 22.94 4.30 16.13
CA ALA A 63 23.31 5.72 16.24
C ALA A 63 24.36 6.13 15.18
N LEU A 64 25.34 5.27 14.91
CA LEU A 64 26.36 5.52 13.89
C LEU A 64 25.76 5.58 12.47
N GLN A 65 24.84 4.67 12.14
CA GLN A 65 24.16 4.68 10.84
C GLN A 65 23.29 5.93 10.68
N ARG A 66 22.56 6.33 11.72
CA ARG A 66 21.76 7.56 11.73
C ARG A 66 22.61 8.80 11.47
N VAL A 67 23.76 8.92 12.14
CA VAL A 67 24.71 10.02 11.90
C VAL A 67 25.21 10.02 10.45
N LYS A 68 25.58 8.86 9.90
CA LYS A 68 26.06 8.76 8.51
C LYS A 68 24.97 9.12 7.48
N ALA A 69 23.77 8.56 7.60
CA ALA A 69 22.66 8.86 6.71
C ALA A 69 22.28 10.34 6.76
N THR A 70 22.18 10.90 7.96
CA THR A 70 21.90 12.33 8.19
C THR A 70 22.99 13.22 7.57
N SER A 71 24.26 12.82 7.66
CA SER A 71 25.37 13.55 7.05
C SER A 71 25.27 13.62 5.52
N ILE A 72 24.92 12.50 4.88
CA ILE A 72 24.69 12.44 3.42
C ILE A 72 23.54 13.37 3.04
N GLN A 73 22.39 13.26 3.72
CA GLN A 73 21.24 14.12 3.46
C GLN A 73 21.58 15.60 3.66
N ARG A 74 22.31 15.94 4.74
CA ARG A 74 22.73 17.31 5.05
C ARG A 74 23.49 17.98 3.91
N GLN A 75 24.40 17.26 3.24
CA GLN A 75 25.18 17.83 2.13
C GLN A 75 24.27 18.30 0.99
N VAL A 76 23.26 17.49 0.66
CA VAL A 76 22.27 17.84 -0.37
C VAL A 76 21.40 19.01 0.08
N LEU A 77 20.94 19.00 1.34
CA LEU A 77 20.08 20.07 1.85
C LEU A 77 20.80 21.44 1.93
N LEU A 78 22.10 21.44 2.23
CA LEU A 78 22.91 22.66 2.15
C LEU A 78 23.01 23.19 0.70
N ALA A 79 23.17 22.29 -0.27
CA ALA A 79 23.18 22.68 -1.69
C ALA A 79 21.80 23.19 -2.17
N LEU A 80 20.71 22.61 -1.64
CA LEU A 80 19.34 23.00 -1.94
C LEU A 80 18.99 24.39 -1.40
N SER A 81 19.26 24.61 -0.11
CA SER A 81 18.87 25.82 0.59
C SER A 81 19.84 26.98 0.40
N GLY A 82 21.11 26.70 0.09
CA GLY A 82 22.18 27.70 0.13
C GLY A 82 22.47 28.23 1.54
N ALA A 83 22.00 27.55 2.58
CA ALA A 83 22.16 27.98 3.97
C ALA A 83 23.62 27.85 4.46
N PHE A 84 23.92 28.49 5.59
CA PHE A 84 25.23 28.43 6.22
C PHE A 84 25.59 26.99 6.63
N ARG A 85 26.89 26.67 6.58
CA ARG A 85 27.40 25.35 7.02
C ARG A 85 27.12 25.04 8.49
N THR A 86 26.83 26.06 9.31
CA THR A 86 26.49 25.94 10.74
C THR A 86 25.00 25.73 10.98
N THR A 87 24.14 25.91 9.97
CA THR A 87 22.69 25.72 10.10
C THR A 87 22.38 24.28 10.52
N SER A 88 21.52 24.07 11.52
CA SER A 88 21.21 22.73 12.02
C SER A 88 20.55 21.85 10.95
N THR A 89 20.79 20.54 10.95
CA THR A 89 20.20 19.65 9.93
C THR A 89 18.67 19.59 10.02
N LYS A 90 18.12 19.64 11.24
CA LYS A 90 16.67 19.72 11.45
C LYS A 90 16.06 20.96 10.82
N ALA A 91 16.71 22.13 10.98
CA ALA A 91 16.24 23.36 10.33
C ALA A 91 16.28 23.23 8.80
N LEU A 92 17.33 22.61 8.24
CA LEU A 92 17.41 22.37 6.80
C LEU A 92 16.29 21.46 6.28
N GLN A 93 15.97 20.38 7.00
CA GLN A 93 14.88 19.46 6.66
C GLN A 93 13.54 20.19 6.61
N VAL A 94 13.25 21.01 7.63
CA VAL A 94 12.01 21.81 7.71
C VAL A 94 11.96 22.85 6.59
N CYS A 95 13.02 23.66 6.41
CA CYS A 95 13.06 24.72 5.39
C CYS A 95 12.97 24.17 3.96
N CYS A 96 13.55 22.99 3.70
CA CYS A 96 13.49 22.35 2.39
C CYS A 96 12.21 21.53 2.18
N GLY A 97 11.40 21.31 3.23
CA GLY A 97 10.27 20.38 3.22
C GLY A 97 10.70 18.98 2.80
N VAL A 98 11.69 18.44 3.51
CA VAL A 98 12.26 17.10 3.30
C VAL A 98 12.27 16.34 4.61
N GLU A 99 11.71 15.14 4.59
CA GLU A 99 11.63 14.22 5.71
C GLU A 99 13.03 13.75 6.16
N PRO A 100 13.28 13.57 7.46
CA PRO A 100 14.53 13.01 7.94
C PRO A 100 14.80 11.62 7.35
N ILE A 101 15.97 11.43 6.73
CA ILE A 101 16.30 10.20 5.98
C ILE A 101 16.32 8.95 6.85
N ASP A 102 16.69 9.09 8.12
CA ASP A 102 16.67 8.00 9.10
C ASP A 102 15.25 7.49 9.37
N LEU A 103 14.26 8.38 9.43
CA LEU A 103 12.86 7.99 9.57
C LEU A 103 12.32 7.31 8.31
N VAL A 104 12.73 7.78 7.12
CA VAL A 104 12.39 7.14 5.85
C VAL A 104 12.96 5.71 5.80
N LEU A 105 14.20 5.52 6.26
CA LEU A 105 14.83 4.19 6.35
C LEU A 105 14.12 3.29 7.36
N ASP A 106 13.81 3.80 8.57
CA ASP A 106 13.02 3.06 9.57
C ASP A 106 11.66 2.61 8.99
N MET A 107 10.98 3.49 8.24
CA MET A 107 9.70 3.19 7.59
C MET A 107 9.82 2.13 6.49
N GLU A 108 10.84 2.21 5.63
CA GLU A 108 11.03 1.26 4.52
C GLU A 108 11.40 -0.15 5.05
N VAL A 109 12.18 -0.24 6.13
CA VAL A 109 12.45 -1.53 6.80
C VAL A 109 11.18 -2.11 7.41
N ALA A 110 10.38 -1.29 8.11
CA ALA A 110 9.12 -1.73 8.68
C ALA A 110 8.14 -2.22 7.61
N TRP A 111 7.99 -1.47 6.52
CA TRP A 111 7.11 -1.86 5.41
C TRP A 111 7.55 -3.17 4.76
N TYR A 112 8.86 -3.38 4.61
CA TYR A 112 9.41 -4.64 4.12
C TYR A 112 9.07 -5.81 5.06
N SER A 113 9.24 -5.66 6.38
CA SER A 113 8.88 -6.68 7.37
C SER A 113 7.39 -7.02 7.34
N ILE A 114 6.52 -6.00 7.28
CA ILE A 114 5.07 -6.19 7.16
C ILE A 114 4.75 -6.98 5.89
N LYS A 115 5.27 -6.56 4.74
CA LYS A 115 4.89 -7.12 3.45
C LYS A 115 5.41 -8.54 3.22
N ASN A 116 6.64 -8.83 3.63
CA ASN A 116 7.31 -10.10 3.31
C ASN A 116 7.31 -11.10 4.45
N HIS A 117 7.26 -10.63 5.70
CA HIS A 117 7.31 -11.48 6.90
C HIS A 117 5.99 -11.48 7.68
N GLN A 118 5.03 -10.62 7.31
CA GLN A 118 3.73 -10.49 7.99
C GLN A 118 3.88 -10.15 9.48
N GLU A 119 5.00 -9.54 9.83
CA GLU A 119 5.34 -9.23 11.22
C GLU A 119 4.55 -8.02 11.71
N ASN A 120 4.19 -8.06 13.00
CA ASN A 120 3.63 -6.90 13.66
C ASN A 120 4.77 -5.93 14.00
N VAL A 121 4.70 -4.72 13.46
CA VAL A 121 5.74 -3.71 13.63
C VAL A 121 5.17 -2.52 14.38
N SER A 122 5.81 -2.15 15.49
CA SER A 122 5.52 -0.89 16.18
C SER A 122 6.41 0.21 15.63
N LEU A 123 5.80 1.20 14.98
CA LEU A 123 6.50 2.31 14.35
C LEU A 123 5.92 3.62 14.86
N PHE A 124 6.76 4.47 15.44
CA PHE A 124 6.38 5.78 15.99
C PHE A 124 5.20 5.73 17.00
N GLY A 125 5.12 4.67 17.81
CA GLY A 125 4.06 4.51 18.81
C GLY A 125 2.74 3.96 18.25
N THR A 126 2.68 3.65 16.94
CA THR A 126 1.54 2.99 16.31
C THR A 126 1.89 1.54 15.99
N LEU A 127 1.05 0.60 16.43
CA LEU A 127 1.20 -0.81 16.10
C LEU A 127 0.57 -1.10 14.74
N PHE A 128 1.38 -1.59 13.81
CA PHE A 128 0.92 -2.11 12.53
C PHE A 128 0.89 -3.63 12.61
N GLU A 129 -0.31 -4.20 12.52
CA GLU A 129 -0.50 -5.64 12.53
C GLU A 129 -0.30 -6.22 11.13
N GLY A 130 0.90 -6.74 10.84
CA GLY A 130 1.22 -7.34 9.54
C GLY A 130 0.32 -8.53 9.21
N SER A 131 -0.13 -9.28 10.22
CA SER A 131 -1.07 -10.40 10.04
C SER A 131 -2.44 -9.98 9.49
N LYS A 132 -2.86 -8.74 9.71
CA LYS A 132 -4.13 -8.18 9.19
C LYS A 132 -3.99 -7.53 7.82
N MET A 133 -2.77 -7.36 7.32
CA MET A 133 -2.52 -6.74 6.02
C MET A 133 -2.92 -7.68 4.89
N GLU A 134 -3.31 -7.13 3.75
CA GLU A 134 -3.50 -7.93 2.54
C GLU A 134 -2.16 -8.43 2.00
N HIS A 135 -2.17 -9.67 1.54
CA HIS A 135 -0.99 -10.28 0.96
C HIS A 135 -1.23 -10.68 -0.49
N CYS A 136 -0.20 -10.52 -1.31
CA CYS A 136 -0.21 -11.09 -2.65
C CYS A 136 -0.02 -12.60 -2.56
N THR A 137 -0.85 -13.35 -3.26
CA THR A 137 -0.72 -14.79 -3.39
C THR A 137 0.08 -15.10 -4.65
N HIS A 138 1.15 -15.88 -4.50
CA HIS A 138 1.91 -16.42 -5.64
C HIS A 138 1.41 -17.80 -6.09
N LYS A 139 0.29 -18.27 -5.54
CA LYS A 139 -0.30 -19.55 -5.89
C LYS A 139 -0.97 -19.45 -7.25
N TRP A 140 -0.30 -19.97 -8.27
CA TRP A 140 -0.87 -20.04 -9.61
C TRP A 140 -2.05 -21.01 -9.64
N HIS A 141 -3.19 -20.52 -10.14
CA HIS A 141 -4.36 -21.34 -10.40
C HIS A 141 -4.53 -21.50 -11.90
N HIS A 142 -4.60 -22.76 -12.35
CA HIS A 142 -4.83 -23.08 -13.76
C HIS A 142 -6.20 -22.49 -14.19
N PRO A 143 -6.28 -21.75 -15.31
CA PRO A 143 -7.53 -21.13 -15.76
C PRO A 143 -8.70 -22.10 -15.92
N GLY A 144 -8.42 -23.36 -16.32
CA GLY A 144 -9.43 -24.42 -16.42
C GLY A 144 -10.03 -24.91 -15.09
N HIS A 145 -9.47 -24.53 -13.94
CA HIS A 145 -10.08 -24.77 -12.62
C HIS A 145 -10.92 -23.58 -12.14
N LEU A 146 -10.98 -22.51 -12.93
CA LEU A 146 -11.76 -21.34 -12.60
C LEU A 146 -13.18 -21.54 -13.13
N THR A 147 -14.17 -21.50 -12.23
CA THR A 147 -15.56 -21.33 -12.63
C THR A 147 -15.70 -19.93 -13.24
N PRO A 148 -16.27 -19.80 -14.46
CA PRO A 148 -16.61 -18.51 -15.01
C PRO A 148 -17.64 -17.86 -14.09
N VAL A 149 -17.40 -16.62 -13.68
CA VAL A 149 -18.44 -15.81 -13.04
C VAL A 149 -19.33 -15.32 -14.19
N HIS A 150 -20.53 -15.89 -14.29
CA HIS A 150 -21.52 -15.52 -15.29
C HIS A 150 -22.28 -14.28 -14.82
N TRP A 151 -22.27 -13.25 -15.66
CA TRP A 151 -23.17 -12.09 -15.53
C TRP A 151 -24.42 -12.41 -16.31
N ASP A 152 -25.48 -12.83 -15.63
CA ASP A 152 -26.75 -13.01 -16.32
C ASP A 152 -27.50 -11.68 -16.33
N GLY A 153 -27.78 -11.16 -17.53
CA GLY A 153 -28.59 -9.95 -17.72
C GLY A 153 -30.10 -10.21 -17.56
N GLN A 154 -30.48 -11.42 -17.15
CA GLN A 154 -31.84 -11.78 -16.79
C GLN A 154 -31.96 -11.69 -15.28
N GLN A 155 -33.03 -11.07 -14.80
CA GLN A 155 -33.39 -11.00 -13.38
C GLN A 155 -34.45 -12.07 -13.13
N PRO A 156 -34.07 -13.34 -12.87
CA PRO A 156 -35.03 -14.35 -12.51
C PRO A 156 -35.60 -14.06 -11.11
N ASP A 157 -36.88 -14.39 -10.91
CA ASP A 157 -37.47 -14.45 -9.58
C ASP A 157 -36.85 -15.64 -8.84
N ALA A 158 -35.83 -15.37 -8.04
CA ALA A 158 -35.21 -16.36 -7.18
C ALA A 158 -35.76 -16.30 -5.75
N PRO A 159 -35.85 -17.45 -5.05
CA PRO A 159 -36.30 -17.49 -3.66
C PRO A 159 -35.37 -16.73 -2.71
N LEU A 160 -34.10 -16.57 -3.10
CA LEU A 160 -33.06 -15.86 -2.38
C LEU A 160 -32.34 -14.84 -3.28
N SER A 161 -32.44 -13.57 -2.89
CA SER A 161 -31.69 -12.46 -3.50
C SER A 161 -30.91 -11.71 -2.43
N ILE A 162 -29.65 -11.40 -2.68
CA ILE A 162 -28.79 -10.66 -1.75
C ILE A 162 -28.24 -9.42 -2.47
N TYR A 163 -28.28 -8.27 -1.80
CA TYR A 163 -27.86 -6.98 -2.36
C TYR A 163 -26.74 -6.37 -1.52
N THR A 164 -25.63 -6.01 -2.17
CA THR A 164 -24.57 -5.19 -1.55
C THR A 164 -24.79 -3.70 -1.81
N ASP A 165 -24.32 -2.86 -0.90
CA ASP A 165 -24.18 -1.42 -1.12
C ASP A 165 -22.75 -0.91 -0.81
N GLU A 166 -22.36 0.17 -1.48
CA GLU A 166 -21.08 0.84 -1.27
C GLU A 166 -21.06 1.51 0.11
N SER A 167 -20.05 1.21 0.94
CA SER A 167 -20.03 1.68 2.33
C SER A 167 -18.72 2.32 2.76
N LYS A 168 -18.58 3.60 2.40
CA LYS A 168 -17.61 4.50 3.02
C LYS A 168 -18.24 5.86 3.30
N LEU A 169 -18.37 6.19 4.59
CA LEU A 169 -18.97 7.45 5.06
C LEU A 169 -18.07 8.07 6.13
N ASP A 170 -17.72 9.36 5.96
CA ASP A 170 -16.93 10.14 6.93
C ASP A 170 -15.62 9.46 7.39
N GLY A 171 -14.93 8.79 6.48
CA GLY A 171 -13.68 8.07 6.77
C GLY A 171 -13.88 6.72 7.46
N ARG A 172 -15.12 6.33 7.75
CA ARG A 172 -15.48 5.00 8.27
C ARG A 172 -15.86 4.08 7.12
N VAL A 173 -15.49 2.82 7.26
CA VAL A 173 -15.67 1.79 6.23
C VAL A 173 -16.50 0.65 6.80
N GLY A 174 -17.56 0.30 6.09
CA GLY A 174 -18.45 -0.81 6.42
C GLY A 174 -18.39 -1.89 5.34
N ALA A 175 -19.23 -2.91 5.49
CA ALA A 175 -19.57 -3.87 4.44
C ALA A 175 -21.01 -4.34 4.70
N PRO A 176 -22.03 -3.55 4.33
CA PRO A 176 -23.42 -3.90 4.50
C PRO A 176 -23.90 -4.76 3.34
N PHE A 177 -24.86 -5.65 3.64
CA PHE A 177 -25.66 -6.31 2.65
C PHE A 177 -27.07 -6.58 3.17
N LEU A 178 -28.00 -6.72 2.23
CA LEU A 178 -29.40 -7.00 2.46
C LEU A 178 -29.75 -8.36 1.88
N VAL A 179 -30.38 -9.21 2.67
CA VAL A 179 -30.89 -10.49 2.23
C VAL A 179 -32.41 -10.38 2.06
N TYR A 180 -32.89 -10.80 0.90
CA TYR A 180 -34.29 -10.98 0.58
C TYR A 180 -34.58 -12.47 0.41
N HIS A 181 -35.27 -13.08 1.37
CA HIS A 181 -35.56 -14.51 1.40
C HIS A 181 -37.04 -14.76 1.72
N HIS A 182 -37.80 -15.38 0.81
CA HIS A 182 -39.22 -15.70 1.03
C HIS A 182 -40.08 -14.53 1.58
N ASN A 183 -39.90 -13.31 1.04
CA ASN A 183 -40.53 -12.06 1.49
C ASN A 183 -40.09 -11.53 2.87
N LEU A 184 -39.07 -12.12 3.48
CA LEU A 184 -38.39 -11.57 4.65
C LEU A 184 -37.16 -10.79 4.22
N VAL A 185 -36.92 -9.68 4.92
CA VAL A 185 -35.77 -8.80 4.69
C VAL A 185 -34.89 -8.84 5.93
N GLU A 186 -33.64 -9.26 5.75
CA GLU A 186 -32.62 -9.23 6.81
C GLU A 186 -31.48 -8.29 6.40
N GLU A 187 -31.12 -7.39 7.31
CA GLU A 187 -30.01 -6.45 7.11
C GLU A 187 -28.79 -6.88 7.91
N HIS A 188 -27.64 -6.92 7.25
CA HIS A 188 -26.36 -7.21 7.88
C HIS A 188 -25.37 -6.08 7.65
N GLN A 189 -24.68 -5.67 8.71
CA GLN A 189 -23.66 -4.62 8.64
C GLN A 189 -22.39 -5.07 9.35
N TYR A 190 -21.27 -5.04 8.64
CA TYR A 190 -19.96 -5.38 9.21
C TYR A 190 -19.06 -4.15 9.25
N ARG A 191 -18.41 -3.92 10.39
CA ARG A 191 -17.45 -2.82 10.56
C ARG A 191 -16.04 -3.24 10.13
N LEU A 192 -15.44 -2.48 9.23
CA LEU A 192 -14.05 -2.64 8.80
C LEU A 192 -13.15 -1.57 9.42
N SER A 193 -11.84 -1.67 9.20
CA SER A 193 -10.88 -0.64 9.60
C SER A 193 -11.08 0.64 8.78
N ASP A 194 -10.86 1.81 9.38
CA ASP A 194 -10.96 3.12 8.70
C ASP A 194 -9.94 3.28 7.55
N HIS A 195 -8.88 2.47 7.60
CA HIS A 195 -7.85 2.43 6.57
C HIS A 195 -8.25 1.60 5.35
N CYS A 196 -9.39 0.92 5.37
CA CYS A 196 -9.86 0.14 4.24
C CYS A 196 -10.34 1.02 3.06
N SER A 197 -10.17 0.51 1.85
CA SER A 197 -10.73 1.09 0.63
C SER A 197 -12.17 0.62 0.41
N VAL A 198 -12.90 1.31 -0.48
CA VAL A 198 -14.25 0.91 -0.90
C VAL A 198 -14.21 -0.48 -1.56
N PHE A 199 -13.20 -0.73 -2.40
CA PHE A 199 -12.98 -2.05 -3.00
C PHE A 199 -12.84 -3.19 -1.96
N GLN A 200 -12.13 -2.92 -0.85
CA GLN A 200 -11.99 -3.89 0.24
C GLN A 200 -13.32 -4.13 0.95
N ALA A 201 -14.09 -3.07 1.20
CA ALA A 201 -15.43 -3.17 1.77
C ALA A 201 -16.34 -4.07 0.94
N GLU A 202 -16.39 -3.83 -0.37
CA GLU A 202 -17.25 -4.58 -1.29
C GLU A 202 -16.80 -6.03 -1.43
N THR A 203 -15.49 -6.28 -1.52
CA THR A 203 -14.95 -7.65 -1.56
C THR A 203 -15.30 -8.42 -0.29
N VAL A 204 -15.24 -7.75 0.88
CA VAL A 204 -15.64 -8.36 2.16
C VAL A 204 -17.14 -8.56 2.23
N ALA A 205 -17.96 -7.62 1.73
CA ALA A 205 -19.41 -7.77 1.66
C ALA A 205 -19.77 -9.04 0.89
N LEU A 206 -19.25 -9.20 -0.33
CA LEU A 206 -19.42 -10.41 -1.14
C LEU A 206 -19.01 -11.70 -0.40
N GLN A 207 -17.87 -11.68 0.31
CA GLN A 207 -17.47 -12.84 1.12
C GLN A 207 -18.50 -13.17 2.20
N ARG A 208 -19.02 -12.16 2.89
CA ARG A 208 -19.97 -12.35 3.98
C ARG A 208 -21.33 -12.83 3.49
N GLU A 209 -21.79 -12.35 2.34
CA GLU A 209 -23.01 -12.81 1.68
C GLU A 209 -22.92 -14.29 1.32
N ILE A 210 -21.82 -14.71 0.69
CA ILE A 210 -21.61 -16.10 0.31
C ILE A 210 -21.53 -17.00 1.55
N VAL A 211 -20.86 -16.54 2.62
CA VAL A 211 -20.81 -17.26 3.89
C VAL A 211 -22.20 -17.38 4.51
N TRP A 212 -22.98 -16.30 4.49
CA TRP A 212 -24.36 -16.31 4.97
C TRP A 212 -25.23 -17.28 4.18
N LYS A 213 -25.14 -17.26 2.84
CA LYS A 213 -25.88 -18.19 1.95
C LYS A 213 -25.55 -19.64 2.30
N ARG A 214 -24.26 -19.97 2.44
CA ARG A 214 -23.83 -21.33 2.80
C ARG A 214 -24.35 -21.81 4.15
N GLN A 215 -24.58 -20.89 5.10
CA GLN A 215 -25.05 -21.23 6.44
C GLN A 215 -26.58 -21.36 6.52
N ASN A 216 -27.31 -20.49 5.83
CA ASN A 216 -28.77 -20.37 5.98
C ASN A 216 -29.56 -21.02 4.84
N ALA A 217 -29.01 -21.05 3.62
CA ALA A 217 -29.68 -21.54 2.42
C ALA A 217 -28.70 -22.35 1.52
N PRO A 218 -28.10 -23.45 2.02
CA PRO A 218 -27.05 -24.17 1.29
C PRO A 218 -27.53 -24.79 -0.03
N ASN A 219 -28.79 -25.22 -0.09
CA ASN A 219 -29.38 -25.95 -1.22
C ASN A 219 -30.23 -25.08 -2.14
N GLU A 220 -30.32 -23.77 -1.88
CA GLU A 220 -31.11 -22.85 -2.70
C GLU A 220 -30.21 -22.07 -3.66
N ASP A 221 -30.75 -21.79 -4.85
CA ASP A 221 -30.12 -20.90 -5.80
C ASP A 221 -30.24 -19.45 -5.31
N CYS A 222 -29.13 -18.72 -5.38
CA CYS A 222 -28.97 -17.40 -4.81
C CYS A 222 -28.47 -16.41 -5.87
N HIS A 223 -29.12 -15.26 -5.95
CA HIS A 223 -28.72 -14.15 -6.82
C HIS A 223 -28.10 -13.05 -5.97
N ILE A 224 -26.82 -12.77 -6.18
CA ILE A 224 -26.10 -11.70 -5.50
C ILE A 224 -25.98 -10.52 -6.46
N PHE A 225 -26.46 -9.35 -6.04
CA PHE A 225 -26.43 -8.11 -6.81
C PHE A 225 -25.38 -7.16 -6.23
N SER A 226 -24.39 -6.81 -7.05
CA SER A 226 -23.32 -5.91 -6.64
C SER A 226 -23.15 -4.71 -7.54
N GLY A 227 -23.19 -3.51 -6.94
CA GLY A 227 -22.88 -2.26 -7.63
C GLY A 227 -21.39 -2.09 -7.97
N SER A 228 -20.50 -2.92 -7.40
CA SER A 228 -19.06 -2.76 -7.54
C SER A 228 -18.52 -3.41 -8.80
N MET A 229 -18.53 -2.68 -9.91
CA MET A 229 -17.87 -3.13 -11.14
C MET A 229 -16.39 -3.51 -10.90
N SER A 230 -15.72 -2.86 -9.94
CA SER A 230 -14.33 -3.15 -9.60
C SER A 230 -14.15 -4.51 -8.92
N ALA A 231 -14.99 -4.85 -7.93
CA ALA A 231 -14.99 -6.16 -7.28
C ALA A 231 -15.37 -7.27 -8.27
N LEU A 232 -16.42 -7.04 -9.05
CA LEU A 232 -16.92 -7.95 -10.08
C LEU A 232 -15.86 -8.29 -11.14
N MET A 233 -15.22 -7.27 -11.73
CA MET A 233 -14.14 -7.47 -12.71
C MET A 233 -12.92 -8.18 -12.11
N SER A 234 -12.62 -7.93 -10.83
CA SER A 234 -11.51 -8.60 -10.14
C SER A 234 -11.74 -10.11 -9.99
N LEU A 235 -12.99 -10.51 -9.77
CA LEU A 235 -13.39 -11.92 -9.67
C LEU A 235 -13.36 -12.64 -11.00
N GLN A 236 -13.55 -11.95 -12.13
CA GLN A 236 -13.46 -12.55 -13.45
C GLN A 236 -12.03 -12.78 -13.93
N ASN A 237 -11.08 -11.98 -13.45
CA ASN A 237 -9.70 -12.05 -13.87
C ASN A 237 -9.12 -13.47 -13.68
N HIS A 238 -8.45 -13.99 -14.71
CA HIS A 238 -7.77 -15.30 -14.65
C HIS A 238 -6.48 -15.27 -13.80
N LEU A 239 -5.93 -14.08 -13.58
CA LEU A 239 -4.70 -13.86 -12.81
C LEU A 239 -4.99 -13.01 -11.57
N ILE A 240 -5.66 -13.63 -10.60
CA ILE A 240 -5.93 -12.99 -9.30
C ILE A 240 -4.64 -12.97 -8.48
N LYS A 241 -4.18 -11.76 -8.12
CA LYS A 241 -3.01 -11.56 -7.26
C LYS A 241 -3.39 -11.23 -5.81
N ASN A 242 -4.61 -10.73 -5.59
CA ASN A 242 -5.08 -10.36 -4.26
C ASN A 242 -5.63 -11.60 -3.53
N SER A 243 -5.09 -11.89 -2.34
CA SER A 243 -5.55 -13.00 -1.49
C SER A 243 -7.04 -12.93 -1.17
N GLN A 244 -7.59 -11.75 -0.88
CA GLN A 244 -9.00 -11.57 -0.54
C GLN A 244 -9.91 -11.99 -1.68
N VAL A 245 -9.67 -11.46 -2.88
CA VAL A 245 -10.44 -11.79 -4.09
C VAL A 245 -10.34 -13.28 -4.40
N GLN A 246 -9.17 -13.88 -4.21
CA GLN A 246 -8.98 -15.31 -4.40
C GLN A 246 -9.75 -16.15 -3.38
N SER A 247 -9.76 -15.75 -2.12
CA SER A 247 -10.57 -16.38 -1.07
C SER A 247 -12.06 -16.27 -1.38
N THR A 248 -12.53 -15.09 -1.81
CA THR A 248 -13.92 -14.90 -2.25
C THR A 248 -14.25 -15.86 -3.39
N ARG A 249 -13.38 -15.96 -4.40
CA ARG A 249 -13.59 -16.86 -5.54
C ARG A 249 -13.69 -18.33 -5.13
N GLN A 250 -12.93 -18.78 -4.14
CA GLN A 250 -13.01 -20.15 -3.60
C GLN A 250 -14.30 -20.42 -2.84
N LEU A 251 -15.02 -19.37 -2.41
CA LEU A 251 -16.31 -19.51 -1.75
C LEU A 251 -17.48 -19.62 -2.73
N PHE A 252 -17.30 -19.29 -4.02
CA PHE A 252 -18.37 -19.48 -5.00
C PHE A 252 -18.67 -20.96 -5.24
N ASP A 253 -19.96 -21.27 -5.35
CA ASP A 253 -20.48 -22.56 -5.80
C ASP A 253 -21.34 -22.36 -7.05
N ALA A 254 -21.81 -23.45 -7.66
CA ALA A 254 -22.61 -23.37 -8.89
C ALA A 254 -24.05 -22.86 -8.67
N SER A 255 -24.50 -22.73 -7.42
CA SER A 255 -25.83 -22.23 -7.05
C SER A 255 -25.85 -20.73 -6.74
N ILE A 256 -24.72 -20.05 -6.95
CA ILE A 256 -24.61 -18.59 -6.78
C ILE A 256 -24.42 -17.95 -8.14
N SER A 257 -25.37 -17.11 -8.51
CA SER A 257 -25.31 -16.23 -9.68
C SER A 257 -25.00 -14.81 -9.22
N LEU A 258 -24.06 -14.16 -9.89
CA LEU A 258 -23.58 -12.81 -9.55
C LEU A 258 -24.04 -11.83 -10.63
N HIS A 259 -24.61 -10.70 -10.22
CA HIS A 259 -25.19 -9.68 -11.08
C HIS A 259 -24.60 -8.30 -10.78
#